data_AF-A0A378MTE2-F1
#
_entry.id   AF-A0A378MTE2-F1
#
_cell.length_a   1.000
_cell.length_b   1.000
_cell.length_c   1.000
_cell.angle_alpha   90.00
_cell.angle_beta   90.00
_cell.angle_gamma   90.00
#
_symmetry.space_group_name_H-M   'P 1'
#
loop_
_entity.id
_entity.type
_entity.pdbx_description
1 polymer ?
#
loop_
_entity_poly.entity_id
_entity_poly.type
_entity_poly.pdbx_seq_one_letter_code
_entity_poly.pdbx_strand_id
1 'polypeptide(L)'
;MRDGPLDMRMDTTKGLSAAEWLAQVSAEDLAWVLKEFGEERFAKRIAQAVVSYNKSANEKISRTLQLAQIIADAVPFKDKHKHPATRSFQAIRIFINGELDELEKALNSALTVLAPEGVCRLSAFIL
;
A
#
# COMPACT_ATOMS: atom_id res chain seq x y z
N MET A 1 -7.68 -9.09 11.24
CA MET A 1 -6.81 -7.89 11.28
C MET A 1 -6.60 -7.49 12.73
N ARG A 2 -5.39 -7.07 13.11
CA ARG A 2 -5.12 -6.45 14.41
C ARG A 2 -5.12 -4.94 14.25
N ASP A 3 -5.68 -4.26 15.24
CA ASP A 3 -5.69 -2.80 15.29
C ASP A 3 -4.32 -2.26 15.69
N GLY A 4 -3.96 -1.10 15.17
CA GLY A 4 -2.70 -0.45 15.46
C GLY A 4 -2.52 0.87 14.70
N PRO A 5 -1.44 1.61 14.97
CA PRO A 5 -1.08 2.81 14.22
C PRO A 5 -0.93 2.48 12.73
N LEU A 6 -1.45 3.37 11.88
CA LEU A 6 -1.34 3.24 10.43
C LEU A 6 0.03 3.75 9.96
N ASP A 7 1.09 3.00 10.28
CA ASP A 7 2.46 3.36 9.91
C ASP A 7 2.90 2.67 8.61
N MET A 8 2.85 1.33 8.57
CA MET A 8 3.23 0.47 7.44
C MET A 8 4.69 0.55 6.95
N ARG A 9 5.55 1.39 7.54
CA ARG A 9 6.98 1.41 7.21
C ARG A 9 7.72 0.21 7.81
N MET A 10 8.71 -0.29 7.09
CA MET A 10 9.71 -1.25 7.60
C MET A 10 10.82 -0.52 8.36
N ASP A 11 11.30 0.62 7.84
CA ASP A 11 12.21 1.54 8.53
C ASP A 11 11.43 2.77 9.02
N THR A 12 11.19 2.85 10.33
CA THR A 12 10.44 3.96 10.94
C THR A 12 11.26 5.24 11.12
N THR A 13 12.56 5.21 10.82
CA THR A 13 13.46 6.35 11.00
C THR A 13 13.41 7.35 9.84
N LYS A 14 12.82 6.96 8.70
CA LYS A 14 12.76 7.76 7.47
C LYS A 14 11.40 7.64 6.80
N GLY A 15 11.17 8.50 5.81
CA GLY A 15 9.95 8.49 4.99
C GLY A 15 8.69 8.93 5.74
N LEU A 16 7.58 8.95 5.01
CA LEU A 16 6.25 9.23 5.55
C LEU A 16 5.59 7.93 5.98
N SER A 17 4.92 7.95 7.12
CA SER A 17 3.98 6.88 7.49
C SER A 17 2.80 6.83 6.52
N ALA A 18 2.10 5.69 6.47
CA ALA A 18 0.89 5.55 5.69
C ALA A 18 -0.19 6.56 6.10
N ALA A 19 -0.34 6.86 7.40
CA ALA A 19 -1.26 7.88 7.89
C ALA A 19 -0.93 9.28 7.35
N GLU A 20 0.33 9.70 7.44
CA GLU A 20 0.79 11.01 6.95
C GLU A 20 0.60 11.12 5.44
N TRP A 21 0.98 10.09 4.69
CA TRP A 21 0.81 10.07 3.25
C TRP A 21 -0.66 10.14 2.83
N LEU A 22 -1.53 9.33 3.46
CA LEU A 22 -2.98 9.34 3.17
C LEU A 22 -3.65 10.67 3.53
N ALA A 23 -3.09 11.42 4.47
CA ALA A 23 -3.62 12.73 4.85
C ALA A 23 -3.44 13.80 3.76
N GLN A 24 -2.45 13.63 2.88
CA GLN A 24 -2.08 14.61 1.84
C GLN A 24 -2.26 14.12 0.40
N VAL A 25 -2.41 12.81 0.18
CA VAL A 25 -2.53 12.21 -1.17
C VAL A 25 -3.81 12.66 -1.89
N SER A 26 -3.70 12.84 -3.22
CA SER A 26 -4.87 13.06 -4.07
C SER A 26 -5.67 11.77 -4.28
N ALA A 27 -6.95 11.88 -4.65
CA ALA A 27 -7.75 10.70 -4.95
C ALA A 27 -7.24 9.98 -6.22
N GLU A 28 -6.61 10.70 -7.13
CA GLU A 28 -6.06 10.16 -8.37
C GLU A 28 -4.80 9.34 -8.09
N ASP A 29 -3.87 9.88 -7.31
CA ASP A 29 -2.63 9.19 -6.94
C ASP A 29 -2.93 7.96 -6.08
N LEU A 30 -3.83 8.07 -5.10
CA LEU A 30 -4.23 6.93 -4.30
C LEU A 30 -4.92 5.86 -5.14
N ALA A 31 -5.78 6.24 -6.09
CA ALA A 31 -6.41 5.28 -7.00
C ALA A 31 -5.37 4.59 -7.90
N TRP A 32 -4.35 5.32 -8.37
CA TRP A 32 -3.24 4.74 -9.13
C TRP A 32 -2.47 3.72 -8.29
N VAL A 33 -2.07 4.08 -7.06
CA VAL A 33 -1.37 3.15 -6.14
C VAL A 33 -2.18 1.88 -5.91
N LEU A 34 -3.47 2.01 -5.58
CA LEU A 34 -4.34 0.86 -5.31
C LEU A 34 -4.51 -0.05 -6.54
N LYS A 35 -4.53 0.55 -7.73
CA LYS A 35 -4.69 -0.18 -9.00
C LYS A 35 -3.40 -0.91 -9.38
N GLU A 36 -2.27 -0.20 -9.39
CA GLU A 36 -1.00 -0.73 -9.90
C GLU A 36 -0.35 -1.72 -8.91
N PHE A 37 -0.38 -1.45 -7.61
CA PHE A 37 0.28 -2.31 -6.61
C PHE A 37 -0.66 -3.30 -5.91
N GLY A 38 -1.97 -3.07 -5.96
CA GLY A 38 -2.98 -3.90 -5.26
C GLY A 38 -3.91 -4.69 -6.16
N GLU A 39 -3.86 -4.46 -7.49
CA GLU A 39 -4.84 -4.99 -8.44
C GLU A 39 -6.29 -4.76 -7.97
N GLU A 40 -6.55 -3.60 -7.37
CA GLU A 40 -7.83 -3.28 -6.75
C GLU A 40 -8.84 -2.79 -7.78
N ARG A 41 -9.90 -3.59 -7.99
CA ARG A 41 -10.95 -3.29 -8.98
C ARG A 41 -11.73 -2.03 -8.63
N PHE A 42 -11.87 -1.74 -7.34
CA PHE A 42 -12.60 -0.59 -6.83
C PHE A 42 -11.70 0.59 -6.45
N ALA A 43 -10.46 0.65 -6.98
CA ALA A 43 -9.43 1.62 -6.60
C ALA A 43 -9.94 3.07 -6.57
N LYS A 44 -10.63 3.53 -7.63
CA LYS A 44 -11.18 4.89 -7.70
C LYS A 44 -12.18 5.19 -6.58
N ARG A 45 -13.08 4.24 -6.30
CA ARG A 45 -14.15 4.39 -5.30
C ARG A 45 -13.57 4.39 -3.89
N ILE A 46 -12.60 3.51 -3.62
CA ILE A 46 -11.88 3.46 -2.35
C ILE A 46 -11.09 4.75 -2.13
N ALA A 47 -10.35 5.22 -3.13
CA ALA A 47 -9.55 6.44 -3.04
C ALA A 47 -10.44 7.67 -2.76
N GLN A 48 -11.57 7.78 -3.45
CA GLN A 48 -12.56 8.83 -3.18
C GLN A 48 -13.09 8.76 -1.75
N ALA A 49 -13.43 7.57 -1.24
CA ALA A 49 -13.93 7.41 0.13
C ALA A 49 -12.89 7.83 1.18
N VAL A 50 -11.63 7.41 1.00
CA VAL A 50 -10.51 7.74 1.89
C VAL A 50 -10.22 9.24 1.90
N VAL A 51 -10.10 9.86 0.72
CA VAL A 51 -9.82 11.29 0.60
C VAL A 51 -11.00 12.12 1.10
N SER A 52 -12.24 11.72 0.81
CA SER A 52 -13.43 12.40 1.31
C SER A 52 -13.50 12.35 2.82
N TYR A 53 -13.25 11.17 3.42
CA TYR A 53 -13.18 11.02 4.87
C TYR A 53 -12.14 11.97 5.47
N ASN A 54 -10.92 11.98 4.94
CA ASN A 54 -9.87 12.88 5.43
C ASN A 54 -10.23 14.36 5.25
N LYS A 55 -10.98 14.74 4.22
CA LYS A 55 -11.42 16.13 4.02
C LYS A 55 -12.53 16.56 4.97
N SER A 56 -13.47 15.67 5.30
CA SER A 56 -14.65 16.01 6.11
C SER A 56 -14.48 15.73 7.60
N ALA A 57 -13.58 14.81 7.98
CA ALA A 57 -13.39 14.43 9.36
C ALA A 57 -12.55 15.46 10.13
N ASN A 58 -12.88 15.62 11.41
CA ASN A 58 -12.10 16.46 12.33
C ASN A 58 -10.71 15.86 12.60
N GLU A 59 -10.60 14.53 12.53
CA GLU A 59 -9.37 13.77 12.68
C GLU A 59 -9.09 12.93 11.43
N LYS A 60 -7.84 12.96 10.96
CA LYS A 60 -7.40 12.15 9.81
C LYS A 60 -7.30 10.67 10.20
N ILE A 61 -7.29 9.80 9.20
CA ILE A 61 -7.13 8.36 9.39
C ILE A 61 -5.78 8.07 10.04
N SER A 62 -5.80 7.45 11.23
CA SER A 62 -4.59 7.17 12.01
C SER A 62 -4.44 5.70 12.39
N ARG A 63 -5.50 4.88 12.24
CA ARG A 63 -5.52 3.48 12.69
C ARG A 63 -5.90 2.50 11.59
N THR A 64 -5.35 1.28 11.67
CA THR A 64 -5.55 0.24 10.64
C THR A 64 -7.01 -0.20 10.54
N LEU A 65 -7.74 -0.36 11.66
CA LEU A 65 -9.15 -0.73 11.59
C LEU A 65 -10.03 0.36 10.97
N GLN A 66 -9.69 1.63 11.19
CA GLN A 66 -10.41 2.76 10.61
C GLN A 66 -10.30 2.76 9.09
N LEU A 67 -9.07 2.61 8.55
CA LEU A 67 -8.86 2.49 7.12
C LEU A 67 -9.58 1.26 6.55
N ALA A 68 -9.51 0.11 7.23
CA ALA A 68 -10.15 -1.11 6.77
C ALA A 68 -11.68 -1.00 6.70
N GLN A 69 -12.29 -0.29 7.65
CA GLN A 69 -13.73 -0.04 7.66
C GLN A 69 -14.14 0.84 6.46
N ILE A 70 -13.42 1.95 6.23
CA ILE A 70 -13.67 2.84 5.08
C ILE A 70 -13.58 2.07 3.76
N ILE A 71 -12.56 1.22 3.61
CA ILE A 71 -12.41 0.38 2.41
C ILE A 71 -13.56 -0.63 2.30
N ALA A 72 -13.93 -1.28 3.41
CA ALA A 72 -15.00 -2.28 3.42
C ALA A 72 -16.37 -1.68 3.07
N ASP A 73 -16.61 -0.41 3.42
CA ASP A 73 -17.84 0.31 3.08
C ASP A 73 -17.83 0.84 1.64
N ALA A 74 -16.64 1.15 1.11
CA ALA A 74 -16.47 1.55 -0.28
C ALA A 74 -16.62 0.38 -1.27
N VAL A 75 -16.34 -0.85 -0.85
CA VAL A 75 -16.36 -2.04 -1.72
C VAL A 75 -17.72 -2.75 -1.66
N PRO A 76 -18.45 -2.85 -2.79
CA PRO A 76 -19.79 -3.47 -2.81
C PRO A 76 -19.78 -4.99 -2.72
N PHE A 77 -18.67 -5.64 -3.11
CA PHE A 77 -18.57 -7.10 -3.14
C PHE A 77 -17.50 -7.59 -2.16
N LYS A 78 -17.93 -8.42 -1.20
CA LYS A 78 -17.02 -9.03 -0.22
C LYS A 78 -16.72 -10.46 -0.66
N ASP A 79 -15.45 -10.71 -0.92
CA ASP A 79 -14.98 -12.10 -1.07
C ASP A 79 -15.15 -12.81 0.28
N LYS A 80 -15.63 -14.06 0.24
CA LYS A 80 -15.91 -14.85 1.44
C LYS A 80 -14.62 -15.28 2.16
N HIS A 81 -13.49 -15.30 1.45
CA HIS A 81 -12.21 -15.81 1.95
C HIS A 81 -11.14 -14.74 2.17
N LYS A 82 -11.28 -13.54 1.59
CA LYS A 82 -10.29 -12.45 1.71
C LYS A 82 -10.98 -11.16 2.13
N HIS A 83 -10.44 -10.49 3.16
CA HIS A 83 -10.96 -9.20 3.59
C HIS A 83 -10.80 -8.18 2.45
N PRO A 84 -11.83 -7.36 2.15
CA PRO A 84 -11.78 -6.41 1.03
C PRO A 84 -10.60 -5.43 1.14
N ALA A 85 -10.20 -5.07 2.35
CA ALA A 85 -9.07 -4.18 2.58
C ALA A 85 -7.69 -4.82 2.29
N THR A 86 -7.55 -6.14 2.17
CA THR A 86 -6.21 -6.77 2.10
C THR A 86 -5.40 -6.29 0.90
N ARG A 87 -6.01 -6.16 -0.27
CA ARG A 87 -5.35 -5.66 -1.50
C ARG A 87 -4.90 -4.21 -1.34
N SER A 88 -5.76 -3.38 -0.77
CA SER A 88 -5.45 -1.97 -0.52
C SER A 88 -4.31 -1.80 0.48
N PHE A 89 -4.30 -2.59 1.57
CA PHE A 89 -3.22 -2.57 2.56
C PHE A 89 -1.88 -3.00 1.97
N GLN A 90 -1.90 -4.01 1.10
CA GLN A 90 -0.70 -4.46 0.38
C GLN A 90 -0.18 -3.37 -0.56
N ALA A 91 -1.04 -2.75 -1.36
CA ALA A 91 -0.67 -1.68 -2.27
C ALA A 91 -0.01 -0.50 -1.53
N ILE A 92 -0.64 -0.04 -0.44
CA ILE A 92 -0.13 1.07 0.36
C ILE A 92 1.22 0.69 0.98
N ARG A 93 1.38 -0.53 1.49
CA ARG A 93 2.65 -0.99 2.04
C ARG A 93 3.78 -1.00 1.01
N ILE A 94 3.53 -1.55 -0.18
CA ILE A 94 4.51 -1.60 -1.28
C ILE A 94 4.95 -0.17 -1.64
N PHE A 95 3.98 0.75 -1.76
CA PHE A 95 4.24 2.13 -2.08
C PHE A 95 5.05 2.86 -0.99
N ILE A 96 4.63 2.75 0.27
CA ILE A 96 5.28 3.45 1.40
C ILE A 96 6.73 3.00 1.60
N ASN A 97 7.01 1.72 1.37
CA ASN A 97 8.36 1.19 1.51
C ASN A 97 9.22 1.35 0.25
N GLY A 98 8.67 1.89 -0.85
CA GLY A 98 9.40 2.02 -2.11
C GLY A 98 9.92 0.68 -2.63
N GLU A 99 9.23 -0.42 -2.30
CA GLU A 99 9.75 -1.79 -2.48
C GLU A 99 10.16 -2.06 -3.94
N LEU A 100 9.49 -1.44 -4.93
CA LEU A 100 9.82 -1.64 -6.34
C LEU A 100 11.06 -0.85 -6.80
N ASP A 101 11.25 0.38 -6.35
CA ASP A 101 12.42 1.19 -6.72
C ASP A 101 13.70 0.61 -6.10
N GLU A 102 13.61 0.11 -4.86
CA GLU A 102 14.72 -0.59 -4.22
C GLU A 102 15.01 -1.94 -4.88
N LEU A 103 13.97 -2.69 -5.26
CA LEU A 103 14.11 -3.95 -5.99
C LEU A 103 14.80 -3.73 -7.35
N GLU A 104 14.40 -2.72 -8.10
CA GLU A 104 15.01 -2.40 -9.40
C GLU A 104 16.49 -2.04 -9.25
N LYS A 105 16.82 -1.17 -8.27
CA LYS A 105 18.22 -0.82 -7.98
C LYS A 105 19.05 -2.03 -7.54
N ALA A 106 18.49 -2.89 -6.69
CA ALA A 106 19.16 -4.10 -6.23
C ALA A 106 19.40 -5.09 -7.37
N LEU A 107 18.43 -5.29 -8.26
CA LEU A 107 18.56 -6.14 -9.45
C LEU A 107 19.63 -5.62 -10.42
N ASN A 108 19.57 -4.32 -10.74
CA ASN A 108 20.57 -3.69 -11.60
C ASN A 108 21.98 -3.79 -11.01
N SER A 109 22.11 -3.61 -9.69
CA SER A 109 23.40 -3.76 -9.01
C SER A 109 23.87 -5.22 -9.01
N ALA A 110 22.99 -6.18 -8.77
CA ALA A 110 23.33 -7.61 -8.76
C ALA A 110 23.92 -8.05 -10.12
N LEU A 111 23.36 -7.57 -11.23
CA LEU A 111 23.87 -7.84 -12.58
C LEU A 111 25.32 -7.37 -12.79
N THR A 112 25.75 -6.31 -12.08
CA THR A 112 27.12 -5.77 -12.21
C THR A 112 28.15 -6.50 -11.34
N VAL A 113 27.72 -7.23 -10.31
CA VAL A 113 28.61 -7.86 -9.30
C VAL A 113 28.72 -9.37 -9.49
N LEU A 114 27.81 -9.99 -10.25
CA LEU A 114 27.83 -11.43 -10.52
C LEU A 114 29.07 -11.83 -11.33
N ALA A 115 29.79 -12.84 -10.83
CA ALA A 115 30.84 -13.52 -11.58
C ALA A 115 30.24 -14.23 -12.82
N PRO A 116 31.04 -14.54 -13.86
CA PRO A 116 30.62 -15.41 -14.95
C PRO A 116 30.02 -16.72 -14.39
N GLU A 117 28.85 -17.11 -14.91
CA GLU A 117 28.04 -18.25 -14.44
C GLU A 117 27.42 -18.12 -13.03
N GLY A 118 27.54 -16.96 -12.39
CA GLY A 118 26.87 -16.66 -11.14
C GLY A 118 25.34 -16.67 -11.28
N VAL A 119 24.64 -17.19 -10.27
CA VAL A 119 23.17 -17.23 -10.24
C VAL A 119 22.64 -16.34 -9.13
N CYS A 120 21.79 -15.38 -9.49
CA CYS A 120 20.97 -14.65 -8.52
C CYS A 120 19.61 -15.33 -8.39
N ARG A 121 19.17 -15.59 -7.16
CA ARG A 121 17.80 -16.07 -6.89
C ARG A 121 17.02 -14.99 -6.17
N LEU A 122 15.85 -14.65 -6.72
CA LEU A 122 14.86 -13.83 -6.05
C LEU A 122 13.67 -14.67 -5.60
N SER A 123 13.21 -14.36 -4.40
CA SER A 123 11.98 -14.90 -3.83
C SER A 123 11.02 -13.73 -3.62
N ALA A 124 9.98 -13.66 -4.44
CA ALA A 124 8.89 -12.70 -4.27
C ALA A 124 7.72 -13.36 -3.53
N PHE A 125 7.21 -12.71 -2.49
CA PHE A 125 6.00 -13.13 -1.80
C PHE A 125 4.86 -12.17 -2.14
N ILE A 126 3.98 -12.59 -3.04
CA ILE A 126 2.68 -11.93 -3.28
C ILE A 126 1.65 -12.70 -2.43
N LEU A 127 1.19 -12.12 -1.33
CA LEU A 127 0.14 -12.67 -0.43
C LEU A 127 -1.20 -11.93 -0.60
#